data_AF-A0A6M1NHF4-F1
#
_entry.id   AF-A0A6M1NHF4-F1
#
_cell.length_a   1.000
_cell.length_b   1.000
_cell.length_c   1.000
_cell.angle_alpha   90.00
_cell.angle_beta   90.00
_cell.angle_gamma   90.00
#
_symmetry.space_group_name_H-M   'P 1'
#
loop_
_entity.id
_entity.type
_entity.pdbx_description
1 polymer ?
#
loop_
_entity_poly.entity_id
_entity_poly.type
_entity_poly.pdbx_seq_one_letter_code
_entity_poly.pdbx_strand_id
1 'polypeptide(L)'
;MKDKKKNSKEYMKWRARTTAKILLTKKAVYQEIWALLRKRASAEVDTQLLSAKDVQALFKIGHSTYYRWIASGWLNPTRIHGRHYFPKEEIMVLLEKRRYRSRGGLG
;
A
#
# COMPACT_ATOMS: atom_id res chain seq x y z
N MET A 1 -42.40 -29.74 35.82
CA MET A 1 -41.98 -28.32 35.63
C MET A 1 -40.51 -28.14 35.17
N LYS A 2 -39.68 -29.19 35.09
CA LYS A 2 -38.25 -29.10 34.70
C LYS A 2 -38.00 -29.09 33.18
N ASP A 3 -38.89 -29.66 32.38
CA ASP A 3 -38.66 -29.88 30.94
C ASP A 3 -38.75 -28.61 30.07
N LYS A 4 -39.58 -27.63 30.44
CA LYS A 4 -39.69 -26.34 29.72
C LYS A 4 -38.40 -25.51 29.78
N LYS A 5 -37.65 -25.56 30.89
CA LYS A 5 -36.36 -24.84 31.05
C LYS A 5 -35.24 -25.47 30.21
N LYS A 6 -35.26 -26.79 30.02
CA LYS A 6 -34.24 -27.52 29.22
C LYS A 6 -34.35 -27.15 27.73
N ASN A 7 -35.58 -27.10 27.22
CA ASN A 7 -35.89 -26.72 25.84
C ASN A 7 -35.55 -25.24 25.55
N SER A 8 -35.81 -24.33 26.50
CA SER A 8 -35.40 -22.92 26.40
C SER A 8 -33.88 -22.73 26.38
N LYS A 9 -33.13 -23.47 27.21
CA LYS A 9 -31.66 -23.41 27.26
C LYS A 9 -31.02 -23.99 25.99
N GLU A 10 -31.58 -25.07 25.45
CA GLU A 10 -31.14 -25.66 24.18
C GLU A 10 -31.42 -24.72 23.00
N TYR A 11 -32.60 -24.10 22.95
CA TYR A 11 -32.93 -23.07 21.96
C TYR A 11 -31.94 -21.89 22.00
N MET A 12 -31.61 -21.37 23.20
CA MET A 12 -30.66 -20.28 23.36
C MET A 12 -29.24 -20.67 22.91
N LYS A 13 -28.81 -21.90 23.20
CA LYS A 13 -27.52 -22.43 22.70
C LYS A 13 -27.50 -22.57 21.19
N TRP A 14 -28.58 -23.09 20.60
CA TRP A 14 -28.71 -23.20 19.14
C TRP A 14 -28.64 -21.81 18.48
N ARG A 15 -29.42 -20.84 18.98
CA ARG A 15 -29.41 -19.47 18.46
C ARG A 15 -28.01 -18.84 18.55
N ALA A 16 -27.34 -18.97 19.70
CA ALA A 16 -25.99 -18.43 19.88
C ALA A 16 -24.98 -19.03 18.88
N ARG A 17 -25.05 -20.34 18.63
CA ARG A 17 -24.21 -21.03 17.63
C ARG A 17 -24.49 -20.54 16.21
N THR A 18 -25.78 -20.41 15.86
CA THR A 18 -26.20 -19.92 14.54
C THR A 18 -25.72 -18.48 14.31
N THR A 19 -25.92 -17.60 15.28
CA THR A 19 -25.43 -16.21 15.22
C THR A 19 -23.91 -16.15 15.11
N ALA A 20 -23.19 -16.94 15.91
CA ALA A 20 -21.74 -17.02 15.84
C ALA A 20 -21.25 -17.48 14.44
N LYS A 21 -21.92 -18.47 13.85
CA LYS A 21 -21.62 -18.94 12.49
C LYS A 21 -21.83 -17.84 11.45
N ILE A 22 -22.95 -17.13 11.51
CA ILE A 22 -23.25 -16.00 10.61
C ILE A 22 -22.20 -14.90 10.74
N LEU A 23 -21.82 -14.53 11.97
CA LEU A 23 -20.80 -13.52 12.22
C LEU A 23 -19.43 -13.95 11.69
N LEU A 24 -19.07 -15.22 11.84
CA LEU A 24 -17.83 -15.78 11.33
C LEU A 24 -17.79 -15.71 9.80
N THR A 25 -18.88 -16.09 9.12
CA THR A 25 -19.01 -16.00 7.66
C THR A 25 -18.90 -14.55 7.20
N LYS A 26 -19.60 -13.62 7.86
CA LYS A 26 -19.48 -12.18 7.54
C LYS A 26 -18.04 -11.69 7.68
N LYS A 27 -17.36 -12.06 8.78
CA LYS A 27 -15.96 -11.71 9.01
C LYS A 27 -15.07 -12.23 7.89
N ALA A 28 -15.26 -13.49 7.45
CA ALA A 28 -14.49 -14.07 6.36
C ALA A 28 -14.67 -13.27 5.05
N VAL A 29 -15.92 -12.96 4.68
CA VAL A 29 -16.22 -12.13 3.51
C VAL A 29 -15.55 -10.75 3.59
N TYR A 30 -15.60 -10.09 4.76
CA TYR A 30 -14.90 -8.83 4.95
C TYR A 30 -13.38 -8.96 4.76
N GLN A 31 -12.76 -10.04 5.26
CA GLN A 31 -11.32 -10.26 5.09
C GLN A 31 -10.95 -10.50 3.61
N GLU A 32 -11.76 -11.26 2.87
CA GLU A 32 -11.55 -11.48 1.44
C GLU A 32 -11.67 -10.18 0.64
N ILE A 33 -12.71 -9.38 0.90
CA ILE A 33 -12.89 -8.06 0.27
C ILE A 33 -11.68 -7.16 0.57
N TRP A 34 -11.23 -7.13 1.83
CA TRP A 34 -10.04 -6.34 2.21
C TRP A 34 -8.77 -6.81 1.53
N ALA A 35 -8.57 -8.12 1.36
CA ALA A 35 -7.41 -8.67 0.65
C ALA A 35 -7.43 -8.28 -0.83
N LEU A 36 -8.60 -8.35 -1.49
CA LEU A 36 -8.77 -7.94 -2.88
C LEU A 36 -8.51 -6.44 -3.08
N LEU A 37 -9.08 -5.60 -2.22
CA LEU A 37 -8.86 -4.15 -2.26
C LEU A 37 -7.38 -3.80 -2.06
N ARG A 38 -6.69 -4.47 -1.13
CA ARG A 38 -5.25 -4.26 -0.91
C ARG A 38 -4.42 -4.67 -2.12
N LYS A 39 -4.73 -5.81 -2.74
CA LYS A 39 -4.05 -6.28 -3.95
C LYS A 39 -4.20 -5.28 -5.10
N ARG A 40 -5.42 -4.77 -5.30
CA ARG A 40 -5.68 -3.74 -6.32
C ARG A 40 -4.96 -2.43 -6.03
N ALA A 41 -5.01 -1.95 -4.79
CA ALA A 41 -4.32 -0.73 -4.39
C ALA A 41 -2.80 -0.84 -4.59
N SER A 42 -2.21 -2.00 -4.30
CA SER A 42 -0.79 -2.25 -4.56
C SER A 42 -0.46 -2.19 -6.05
N ALA A 43 -1.28 -2.82 -6.90
CA ALA A 43 -1.09 -2.80 -8.35
C ALA A 43 -1.26 -1.39 -8.98
N GLU A 44 -2.14 -0.55 -8.42
CA GLU A 44 -2.28 0.85 -8.84
C GLU A 44 -1.08 1.71 -8.43
N VAL A 45 -0.41 1.39 -7.31
CA VAL A 45 0.83 2.06 -6.89
C VAL A 45 2.00 1.71 -7.82
N ASP A 46 2.10 0.45 -8.25
CA ASP A 46 3.12 -0.05 -9.20
C ASP A 46 3.12 0.71 -10.54
N THR A 47 1.96 1.20 -10.97
CA THR A 47 1.78 1.84 -12.29
C THR A 47 1.89 3.37 -12.26
N GLN A 48 2.03 3.98 -11.08
CA GLN A 48 2.06 5.44 -11.00
C GLN A 48 3.40 5.99 -11.48
N LEU A 49 3.36 6.78 -12.57
CA LEU A 49 4.50 7.51 -13.08
C LEU A 49 4.57 8.92 -12.47
N LEU A 50 5.77 9.33 -12.07
CA LEU A 50 6.10 10.67 -11.60
C LEU A 50 6.74 11.47 -12.72
N SER A 51 6.33 12.73 -12.87
CA SER A 51 6.95 13.66 -13.80
C SER A 51 8.27 14.22 -13.25
N ALA A 52 9.05 14.87 -14.12
CA ALA A 52 10.24 15.61 -13.70
C ALA A 52 9.97 16.63 -12.57
N LYS A 53 8.82 17.32 -12.61
CA LYS A 53 8.44 18.30 -11.57
C LYS A 53 8.16 17.63 -10.23
N ASP A 54 7.49 16.48 -10.24
CA ASP A 54 7.19 15.72 -9.02
C ASP A 54 8.49 15.24 -8.35
N VAL A 55 9.43 14.71 -9.15
CA VAL A 55 10.74 14.28 -8.64
C VAL A 55 11.54 15.45 -8.05
N GLN A 56 11.55 16.61 -8.72
CA GLN A 56 12.21 17.81 -8.20
C GLN A 56 11.60 18.26 -6.86
N ALA A 57 10.28 18.25 -6.74
CA ALA A 57 9.57 18.60 -5.51
C ALA A 57 9.87 17.61 -4.37
N LEU A 58 9.84 16.31 -4.66
CA LEU A 58 10.10 15.25 -3.68
C LEU A 58 11.53 15.31 -3.13
N PHE A 59 12.53 15.47 -3.99
CA PHE A 59 13.92 15.58 -3.56
C PHE A 59 14.28 16.98 -3.04
N LYS A 60 13.41 17.97 -3.20
CA LYS A 60 13.65 19.39 -2.92
C LYS A 60 14.91 19.90 -3.62
N ILE A 61 14.99 19.66 -4.94
CA ILE A 61 16.13 20.06 -5.78
C ILE A 61 15.69 20.98 -6.92
N GLY A 62 16.60 21.85 -7.35
CA GLY A 62 16.39 22.68 -8.53
C GLY A 62 16.66 21.97 -9.86
N HIS A 63 16.30 22.65 -10.95
CA HIS A 63 16.41 22.16 -12.33
C HIS A 63 17.84 21.72 -12.71
N SER A 64 18.86 22.51 -12.36
CA SER A 64 20.26 22.20 -12.68
C SER A 64 20.74 20.91 -12.00
N THR A 65 20.46 20.75 -10.71
CA THR A 65 20.78 19.52 -9.96
C THR A 65 20.06 18.31 -10.54
N TYR A 66 18.79 18.47 -10.94
CA TYR A 66 18.01 17.41 -11.57
C TYR A 66 18.67 16.89 -12.86
N TYR A 67 19.03 17.76 -13.80
CA TYR A 67 19.69 17.33 -15.03
C TYR A 67 21.11 16.80 -14.78
N ARG A 68 21.83 17.35 -13.81
CA ARG A 68 23.13 16.80 -13.40
C ARG A 68 23.01 15.36 -12.88
N TRP A 69 21.96 15.05 -12.11
CA TRP A 69 21.71 13.70 -11.62
C TRP A 69 21.30 12.73 -12.72
N ILE A 70 20.63 13.21 -13.77
CA ILE A 70 20.37 12.40 -14.97
C ILE A 70 21.68 12.15 -15.72
N ALA A 71 22.49 13.19 -15.93
CA ALA A 71 23.77 13.07 -16.63
C ALA A 71 24.74 12.13 -15.89
N SER A 72 24.70 12.10 -14.56
CA SER A 72 25.50 11.17 -13.74
C SER A 72 24.92 9.76 -13.64
N GLY A 73 23.77 9.47 -14.27
CA GLY A 73 23.08 8.17 -14.18
C GLY A 73 22.46 7.88 -12.81
N TRP A 74 22.32 8.88 -11.94
CA TRP A 74 21.69 8.72 -10.62
C TRP A 74 20.16 8.71 -10.73
N LEU A 75 19.60 9.42 -11.71
CA LEU A 75 18.20 9.35 -12.12
C LEU A 75 18.12 8.84 -13.55
N ASN A 76 17.30 7.82 -13.79
CA ASN A 76 17.12 7.22 -15.11
C ASN A 76 15.67 7.41 -15.60
N PRO A 77 15.37 8.52 -16.30
CA PRO A 77 14.02 8.78 -16.78
C PRO A 77 13.67 7.90 -17.98
N THR A 78 12.43 7.41 -17.99
CA THR A 78 11.79 6.92 -19.21
C THR A 78 11.22 8.11 -19.98
N ARG A 79 11.57 8.23 -21.26
CA ARG A 79 11.05 9.29 -22.14
C ARG A 79 9.75 8.85 -22.79
N ILE A 80 8.67 9.57 -22.51
CA ILE A 80 7.36 9.37 -23.13
C ILE A 80 6.93 10.71 -23.74
N HIS A 81 6.76 10.76 -25.07
CA HIS A 81 6.42 11.99 -25.81
C HIS A 81 7.34 13.19 -25.47
N GLY A 82 8.65 12.94 -25.37
CA GLY A 82 9.64 13.98 -25.06
C GLY A 82 9.67 14.46 -23.61
N ARG A 83 8.84 13.91 -22.73
CA ARG A 83 8.82 14.23 -21.29
C ARG A 83 9.45 13.11 -20.48
N HIS A 84 10.08 13.48 -19.36
CA HIS A 84 10.69 12.54 -18.43
C HIS A 84 9.66 12.03 -17.43
N TYR A 85 9.60 10.71 -17.31
CA TYR A 85 8.78 9.99 -16.34
C TYR A 85 9.60 8.96 -15.57
N PHE A 86 9.19 8.69 -14.35
CA PHE A 86 9.83 7.73 -13.47
C PHE A 86 8.78 6.87 -12.78
N PRO A 87 8.99 5.55 -12.64
CA PRO A 87 8.18 4.75 -11.73
C PRO A 87 8.28 5.32 -10.32
N LYS A 88 7.13 5.54 -9.68
CA LYS A 88 7.08 6.11 -8.33
C LYS A 88 7.91 5.29 -7.34
N GLU A 89 7.84 3.97 -7.45
CA GLU A 89 8.52 3.06 -6.51
C GLU A 89 10.03 3.23 -6.54
N GLU A 90 10.64 3.32 -7.73
CA GLU A 90 12.08 3.55 -7.89
C GLU A 90 12.51 4.86 -7.22
N ILE A 91 11.74 5.94 -7.43
CA ILE A 91 11.99 7.24 -6.82
C ILE A 91 11.88 7.18 -5.29
N MET A 92 10.90 6.45 -4.75
CA MET A 92 10.73 6.27 -3.31
C MET A 92 11.91 5.49 -2.70
N VAL A 93 12.40 4.45 -3.36
CA VAL A 93 13.60 3.71 -2.93
C VAL A 93 14.84 4.62 -2.90
N LEU A 94 14.99 5.50 -3.90
CA LEU A 94 16.09 6.47 -3.93
C LEU A 94 15.99 7.51 -2.80
N LEU A 95 14.79 7.99 -2.49
CA LEU A 95 14.53 8.89 -1.35
C LEU A 95 14.92 8.24 -0.03
N GLU A 96 14.53 6.97 0.16
CA GLU A 96 14.86 6.22 1.36
C GLU A 96 16.38 6.02 1.50
N LYS A 97 17.06 5.58 0.43
CA LYS A 97 18.54 5.46 0.41
C LYS A 97 19.24 6.77 0.80
N ARG A 98 18.72 7.92 0.36
CA ARG A 98 19.25 9.24 0.73
C ARG A 98 19.02 9.55 2.22
N ARG A 99 17.83 9.25 2.75
CA ARG A 99 17.50 9.44 4.17
C ARG A 99 18.39 8.61 5.09
N TYR A 100 18.71 7.38 4.71
CA TYR A 100 19.65 6.54 5.45
C TYR A 100 21.07 7.13 5.47
N ARG A 101 21.60 7.58 4.32
CA ARG A 101 22.91 8.26 4.28
C ARG A 101 22.97 9.50 5.18
N SER A 102 21.91 10.30 5.23
CA SER A 102 21.85 11.47 6.12
C SER A 102 21.76 11.15 7.62
N ARG A 103 21.41 9.91 8.00
CA ARG A 103 21.19 9.50 9.40
C ARG A 103 22.34 8.72 10.02
N GLY A 104 23.32 8.22 9.26
CA GLY A 104 24.43 7.47 9.86
C GLY A 104 25.36 6.70 8.91
N GLY A 105 25.65 7.20 7.71
CA GLY A 105 26.57 6.52 6.78
C GLY A 105 27.93 7.20 6.69
N LEU A 106 28.79 7.03 7.70
CA LEU A 106 30.24 7.13 7.51
C LEU A 106 30.66 5.88 6.72
N GLY A 107 31.10 6.09 5.49
CA GLY A 107 32.08 5.24 4.82
C GLY A 107 33.36 6.05 4.73
#